data_AF-U9TUC6-F1
#
_entry.id   AF-U9TUC6-F1
#
_cell.length_a   1.000
_cell.length_b   1.000
_cell.length_c   1.000
_cell.angle_alpha   90.00
_cell.angle_beta   90.00
_cell.angle_gamma   90.00
#
_symmetry.space_group_name_H-M   'P 1'
#
loop_
_entity.id
_entity.type
_entity.pdbx_description
1 polymer ?
#
loop_
_entity_poly.entity_id
_entity_poly.type
_entity_poly.pdbx_seq_one_letter_code
_entity_poly.pdbx_strand_id
1 'polypeptide(L)'
;SILFQRAIYPPEDFKMVKKYGLNVLVTIDDSLKSYLKKLLTQVEVWINAGKISKLILAIMNVENREILERWQFDIQIIDEENKENKGPGGGKKQRTDQEIKNEIQAIIRQITASVTFLPVLEDECTL
;
A
#
# COMPACT_ATOMS: atom_id res chain seq x y z
N SER A 1 4.53 -5.94 -2.06
CA SER A 1 4.04 -6.95 -1.10
C SER A 1 2.81 -7.68 -1.61
N ILE A 2 1.67 -7.01 -1.84
CA ILE A 2 0.41 -7.69 -2.24
C ILE A 2 0.58 -8.53 -3.51
N LEU A 3 1.20 -7.98 -4.55
CA LEU A 3 1.41 -8.69 -5.84
C LEU A 3 2.10 -10.05 -5.70
N PHE A 4 3.12 -10.13 -4.84
CA PHE A 4 3.83 -11.37 -4.55
C PHE A 4 2.99 -12.29 -3.65
N GLN A 5 2.44 -11.75 -2.55
CA GLN A 5 1.72 -12.55 -1.54
C GLN A 5 0.42 -13.17 -2.08
N ARG A 6 -0.21 -12.53 -3.08
CA ARG A 6 -1.39 -13.06 -3.78
C ARG A 6 -1.03 -13.81 -5.07
N ALA A 7 0.26 -14.08 -5.31
CA ALA A 7 0.76 -14.81 -6.48
C ALA A 7 0.29 -14.25 -7.84
N ILE A 8 0.11 -12.93 -7.94
CA ILE A 8 -0.30 -12.25 -9.19
C ILE A 8 0.85 -12.23 -10.21
N TYR A 9 2.08 -12.26 -9.72
CA TYR A 9 3.29 -12.35 -10.52
C TYR A 9 4.18 -13.48 -9.98
N PRO A 10 4.96 -14.14 -10.85
CA PRO A 10 5.85 -15.22 -10.46
C PRO A 10 6.87 -14.80 -9.39
N PRO A 11 7.26 -15.70 -8.47
CA PRO A 11 8.19 -15.37 -7.40
C PRO A 11 9.59 -14.95 -7.88
N GLU A 12 10.04 -15.46 -9.03
CA GLU A 12 11.31 -15.11 -9.69
C GLU A 12 11.38 -13.63 -10.10
N ASP A 13 10.23 -12.98 -10.32
CA ASP A 13 10.14 -11.56 -10.66
C ASP A 13 10.30 -10.66 -9.43
N PHE A 14 10.69 -11.20 -8.27
CA PHE A 14 10.89 -10.45 -7.04
C PHE A 14 12.24 -10.73 -6.41
N LYS A 15 12.82 -9.69 -5.80
CA LYS A 15 14.00 -9.79 -4.95
C LYS A 15 13.72 -9.30 -3.54
N MET A 16 14.40 -9.91 -2.59
CA MET A 16 14.36 -9.48 -1.19
C MET A 16 15.21 -8.23 -0.98
N VAL A 17 14.64 -7.21 -0.35
CA VAL A 17 15.30 -5.94 -0.01
C VAL A 17 14.98 -5.59 1.44
N LYS A 18 15.97 -5.05 2.17
CA LYS A 18 15.74 -4.58 3.54
C LYS A 18 15.17 -3.15 3.52
N LYS A 19 13.92 -2.97 3.97
CA LYS A 19 13.24 -1.66 4.13
C LYS A 19 12.43 -1.63 5.40
N TYR A 20 12.42 -0.48 6.10
CA TYR A 20 11.66 -0.29 7.35
C TYR A 20 11.93 -1.38 8.40
N GLY A 21 13.18 -1.87 8.50
CA GLY A 21 13.52 -2.96 9.41
C GLY A 21 13.03 -4.35 9.00
N LEU A 22 12.41 -4.50 7.82
CA LEU A 22 11.87 -5.75 7.30
C LEU A 22 12.57 -6.20 6.02
N ASN A 23 12.57 -7.50 5.80
CA ASN A 23 12.84 -8.08 4.48
C ASN A 23 11.55 -8.04 3.67
N VAL A 24 11.51 -7.19 2.64
CA VAL A 24 10.36 -7.02 1.76
C VAL A 24 10.70 -7.47 0.34
N LEU A 25 9.72 -8.06 -0.34
CA LEU A 25 9.87 -8.46 -1.74
C LEU A 25 9.45 -7.32 -2.66
N VAL A 26 10.36 -6.95 -3.55
CA VAL A 26 10.20 -5.87 -4.53
C VAL A 26 10.42 -6.45 -5.91
N THR A 27 9.55 -6.07 -6.85
CA THR A 27 9.65 -6.57 -8.24
C THR A 27 10.99 -6.19 -8.88
N ILE A 28 11.55 -7.10 -9.68
CA ILE A 28 12.70 -6.87 -10.56
C ILE A 28 12.30 -6.68 -12.02
N ASP A 29 11.05 -6.93 -12.39
CA ASP A 29 10.53 -6.65 -13.73
C ASP A 29 10.46 -5.13 -13.98
N ASP A 30 11.10 -4.67 -15.05
CA ASP A 30 11.21 -3.24 -15.35
C ASP A 30 9.90 -2.66 -15.90
N SER A 31 9.08 -3.47 -16.56
CA SER A 31 7.78 -3.05 -17.06
C SER A 31 6.83 -2.74 -15.90
N LEU A 32 6.72 -3.64 -14.93
CA LEU A 32 5.94 -3.49 -13.71
C LEU A 32 6.47 -2.37 -12.83
N LYS A 33 7.79 -2.25 -12.65
CA LYS A 33 8.38 -1.09 -11.94
C LYS A 33 7.98 0.23 -12.60
N SER A 34 8.08 0.32 -13.93
CA SER A 34 7.75 1.52 -14.70
C SER A 34 6.27 1.87 -14.56
N TYR A 35 5.39 0.87 -14.67
CA TYR A 35 3.95 1.02 -14.45
C TYR A 35 3.64 1.55 -13.05
N LEU A 36 4.12 0.87 -12.01
CA LEU A 36 3.91 1.26 -10.62
C LEU A 36 4.48 2.66 -10.33
N LYS A 37 5.64 2.99 -10.89
CA LYS A 37 6.26 4.32 -10.73
C LYS A 37 5.37 5.41 -11.34
N LYS A 38 4.88 5.24 -12.57
CA LYS A 38 3.99 6.22 -13.22
C LYS A 38 2.72 6.44 -12.39
N LEU A 39 2.10 5.36 -11.93
CA LEU A 39 0.91 5.42 -11.08
C LEU A 39 1.19 6.15 -9.75
N LEU A 40 2.25 5.75 -9.04
CA LEU A 40 2.58 6.32 -7.73
C LEU A 40 2.99 7.78 -7.82
N THR A 41 3.68 8.21 -8.89
CA THR A 41 3.98 9.62 -9.14
C THR A 41 2.69 10.45 -9.28
N GLN A 42 1.66 9.92 -9.96
CA GLN A 42 0.38 10.62 -10.07
C GLN A 42 -0.37 10.66 -8.73
N VAL A 43 -0.31 9.58 -7.95
CA VAL A 43 -0.89 9.52 -6.60
C VAL A 43 -0.22 10.53 -5.67
N GLU A 44 1.11 10.66 -5.72
CA GLU A 44 1.86 11.65 -4.93
C GLU A 44 1.39 13.08 -5.22
N VAL A 45 1.18 13.44 -6.49
CA VAL A 45 0.62 14.74 -6.87
C VAL A 45 -0.76 14.96 -6.27
N TRP A 46 -1.62 13.95 -6.27
CA TRP A 46 -2.96 14.07 -5.69
C TRP A 46 -2.97 14.13 -4.16
N ILE A 47 -2.08 13.39 -3.49
CA ILE A 47 -1.90 13.48 -2.04
C ILE A 47 -1.50 14.90 -1.65
N ASN A 48 -0.48 15.46 -2.31
CA ASN A 48 0.01 16.81 -2.02
C ASN A 48 -1.02 17.89 -2.34
N ALA A 49 -1.91 17.64 -3.30
CA ALA A 49 -2.97 18.57 -3.68
C ALA A 49 -4.25 18.42 -2.84
N GLY A 50 -4.33 17.47 -1.90
CA GLY A 50 -5.56 17.24 -1.15
C GLY A 50 -6.67 16.53 -1.93
N LYS A 51 -6.37 15.94 -3.10
CA LYS A 51 -7.36 15.48 -4.09
C LYS A 51 -7.69 14.00 -4.06
N ILE A 52 -7.01 13.22 -3.23
CA ILE A 52 -7.24 11.78 -3.09
C ILE A 52 -7.62 11.43 -1.66
N SER A 53 -8.72 10.68 -1.50
CA SER A 53 -9.20 10.20 -0.21
C SER A 53 -9.15 8.68 -0.09
N LYS A 54 -8.93 7.96 -1.20
CA LYS A 54 -8.92 6.50 -1.24
C LYS A 54 -8.10 6.00 -2.42
N LEU A 55 -7.24 5.01 -2.18
CA LEU A 55 -6.54 4.24 -3.18
C LEU A 55 -7.01 2.78 -3.12
N ILE A 56 -7.33 2.18 -4.26
CA ILE A 56 -7.90 0.84 -4.32
C ILE A 56 -7.10 0.01 -5.30
N LEU A 57 -6.61 -1.14 -4.84
CA LEU A 57 -6.05 -2.18 -5.67
C LEU A 57 -7.09 -3.29 -5.79
N ALA A 58 -7.70 -3.43 -6.97
CA ALA A 58 -8.56 -4.55 -7.27
C ALA A 58 -7.69 -5.71 -7.76
N ILE A 59 -8.10 -6.94 -7.43
CA ILE A 59 -7.57 -8.15 -8.04
C ILE A 59 -8.76 -8.81 -8.71
N MET A 60 -8.62 -9.07 -10.00
CA MET A 60 -9.68 -9.59 -10.84
C MET A 60 -9.25 -10.81 -11.64
N ASN A 61 -10.18 -11.72 -11.87
CA ASN A 61 -9.98 -12.87 -12.74
C ASN A 61 -9.80 -12.38 -14.20
N VAL A 62 -8.82 -12.94 -14.90
CA VAL A 62 -8.43 -12.53 -16.26
C VAL A 62 -9.52 -12.85 -17.30
N GLU A 63 -10.19 -13.99 -17.15
CA GLU A 63 -11.18 -14.52 -18.09
C GLU A 63 -12.53 -13.81 -17.97
N ASN A 64 -13.12 -13.81 -16.77
CA ASN A 64 -14.50 -13.36 -16.55
C ASN A 64 -14.60 -11.90 -16.06
N ARG A 65 -13.46 -11.28 -15.73
CA ARG A 65 -13.35 -9.91 -15.19
C ARG A 65 -14.02 -9.69 -13.84
N GLU A 66 -14.31 -10.75 -13.10
CA GLU A 66 -14.85 -10.69 -11.74
C GLU A 66 -13.80 -10.16 -10.76
N ILE A 67 -14.22 -9.24 -9.88
CA ILE A 67 -13.36 -8.71 -8.81
C ILE A 67 -13.37 -9.71 -7.65
N LEU A 68 -12.24 -10.37 -7.43
CA LEU A 68 -12.06 -11.36 -6.37
C LEU A 68 -11.61 -10.70 -5.06
N GLU A 69 -10.75 -9.68 -5.15
CA GLU A 69 -10.29 -8.94 -3.97
C GLU A 69 -10.22 -7.44 -4.20
N ARG A 70 -10.39 -6.69 -3.11
CA ARG A 70 -10.30 -5.24 -3.10
C ARG A 70 -9.51 -4.76 -1.89
N TRP A 71 -8.27 -4.40 -2.12
CA TRP A 71 -7.41 -3.80 -1.12
C TRP A 71 -7.64 -2.28 -1.11
N GLN A 72 -8.36 -1.80 -0.11
CA GLN A 72 -8.69 -0.39 0.06
C GLN A 72 -7.75 0.29 1.05
N PHE A 73 -7.17 1.41 0.64
CA PHE A 73 -6.35 2.29 1.45
C PHE A 73 -7.05 3.64 1.56
N ASP A 74 -7.64 3.92 2.72
CA ASP A 74 -8.24 5.23 3.00
C ASP A 74 -7.14 6.24 3.36
N ILE A 75 -7.17 7.40 2.72
CA ILE A 75 -6.16 8.45 2.86
C ILE A 75 -6.81 9.63 3.57
N GLN A 76 -6.26 9.97 4.74
CA GLN A 76 -6.67 11.12 5.53
C GLN A 76 -5.51 12.11 5.58
N ILE A 77 -5.72 13.30 5.03
CA ILE A 77 -4.75 14.39 5.08
C ILE A 77 -5.06 15.20 6.34
N ILE A 78 -4.09 15.22 7.26
CA ILE A 78 -4.23 15.91 8.53
C ILE A 78 -3.61 17.28 8.36
N ASP A 79 -4.44 18.30 8.11
CA ASP A 79 -3.99 19.68 8.11
C ASP A 79 -3.74 20.15 9.54
N GLU A 80 -2.49 20.46 9.89
CA GLU A 80 -2.13 21.02 11.20
C GLU A 80 -2.61 22.48 11.40
N GLU A 81 -3.21 23.09 10.37
CA GLU A 81 -3.61 24.51 10.36
C GLU A 81 -5.03 24.78 10.89
N ASN A 82 -5.91 23.79 11.05
CA ASN A 82 -7.23 24.00 11.66
C ASN A 82 -7.15 24.00 13.20
N LYS A 83 -6.53 25.05 13.75
CA LYS A 83 -6.37 25.33 15.19
C LYS A 83 -7.56 26.08 15.80
N GLU A 84 -8.80 25.64 15.59
CA GLU A 84 -9.97 26.26 16.27
C GLU A 84 -10.58 25.44 17.42
N ASN A 85 -10.03 24.27 17.76
CA ASN A 85 -10.44 23.56 18.98
C ASN A 85 -9.21 23.12 19.81
N LYS A 86 -8.58 24.09 20.47
CA LYS A 86 -7.59 23.82 21.52
C LYS A 86 -8.27 23.75 22.89
N GLY A 87 -8.60 22.53 23.32
CA GLY A 87 -8.52 22.20 24.74
C GLY A 87 -7.05 22.27 25.21
N PRO A 88 -6.77 22.51 26.50
CA PRO A 88 -5.42 22.68 27.03
C PRO A 88 -4.68 21.32 26.98
N GLY A 89 -4.00 21.06 25.86
CA GLY A 89 -3.27 19.81 25.59
C GLY A 89 -3.14 19.46 24.09
N GLY A 90 -3.85 20.17 23.20
CA GLY A 90 -3.97 19.81 21.78
C GLY A 90 -2.85 20.32 20.86
N GLY A 91 -1.60 19.91 21.09
CA GLY A 91 -0.58 19.91 20.05
C GLY A 91 -0.24 18.47 19.72
N LYS A 92 -0.77 17.90 18.63
CA LYS A 92 -0.27 16.60 18.15
C LYS A 92 1.21 16.82 17.82
N LYS A 93 2.09 16.17 18.58
CA LYS A 93 3.53 16.12 18.31
C LYS A 93 3.73 15.66 16.87
N GLN A 94 4.51 16.39 16.09
CA GLN A 94 4.97 15.95 14.78
C GLN A 94 5.62 14.57 14.96
N ARG A 95 5.12 13.55 14.25
CA ARG A 95 5.63 12.18 14.38
C ARG A 95 7.08 12.12 13.93
N THR A 96 7.90 11.42 14.69
CA THR A 96 9.29 11.18 14.34
C THR A 96 9.40 10.20 13.17
N ASP A 97 10.50 10.28 12.40
CA ASP A 97 10.81 9.31 11.35
C ASP A 97 10.79 7.86 11.86
N GLN A 98 11.19 7.64 13.11
CA GLN A 98 11.21 6.31 13.70
C GLN A 98 9.79 5.79 13.96
N GLU A 99 8.89 6.63 14.46
CA GLU A 99 7.48 6.28 14.64
C GLU A 99 6.82 5.98 13.29
N ILE A 100 7.07 6.80 12.26
CA ILE A 100 6.57 6.57 10.90
C ILE A 100 7.07 5.22 10.35
N LYS A 101 8.37 4.93 10.48
CA LYS A 101 8.95 3.64 10.05
C LYS A 101 8.32 2.45 10.78
N ASN A 102 8.08 2.58 12.09
CA ASN A 102 7.44 1.55 12.90
C ASN A 102 5.98 1.30 12.48
N GLU A 103 5.22 2.35 12.17
CA GLU A 103 3.85 2.23 11.66
C GLU A 103 3.82 1.53 10.30
N ILE A 104 4.70 1.94 9.36
CA ILE A 104 4.84 1.27 8.05
C ILE A 104 5.21 -0.20 8.23
N GLN A 105 6.15 -0.50 9.14
CA GLN A 105 6.53 -1.86 9.46
C GLN A 105 5.34 -2.69 9.95
N ALA A 106 4.52 -2.14 10.84
CA ALA A 106 3.34 -2.81 11.36
C ALA A 106 2.32 -3.11 10.24
N ILE A 107 2.07 -2.13 9.36
CA ILE A 107 1.15 -2.29 8.21
C ILE A 107 1.65 -3.39 7.27
N ILE A 108 2.95 -3.41 6.94
CA ILE A 108 3.53 -4.46 6.08
C ILE A 108 3.35 -5.85 6.71
N ARG A 109 3.59 -5.98 8.02
CA ARG A 109 3.36 -7.26 8.74
C ARG A 109 1.90 -7.66 8.72
N GLN A 110 0.99 -6.71 8.93
CA GLN A 110 -0.44 -6.96 8.90
C GLN A 110 -0.91 -7.42 7.52
N ILE A 111 -0.43 -6.81 6.43
CA ILE A 111 -0.71 -7.27 5.06
C ILE A 111 -0.27 -8.72 4.90
N THR A 112 0.97 -9.05 5.24
CA THR A 112 1.48 -10.43 5.13
C THR A 112 0.69 -11.43 6.00
N ALA A 113 0.36 -11.05 7.23
CA ALA A 113 -0.42 -11.89 8.13
C ALA A 113 -1.86 -12.06 7.65
N SER A 114 -2.49 -11.02 7.09
CA SER A 114 -3.87 -11.11 6.59
C SER A 114 -4.01 -12.10 5.45
N VAL A 115 -2.99 -12.21 4.58
CA VAL A 115 -2.99 -13.13 3.44
C VAL A 115 -3.10 -14.60 3.87
N THR A 116 -2.60 -14.97 5.05
CA THR A 116 -2.74 -16.36 5.56
C THR A 116 -4.18 -16.72 5.93
N PHE A 117 -5.07 -15.73 6.03
CA PHE A 117 -6.50 -15.93 6.31
C PHE A 117 -7.38 -15.70 5.07
N LEU A 118 -6.81 -15.26 3.96
CA LEU A 118 -7.54 -15.07 2.71
C LEU A 118 -7.64 -16.41 1.95
N PRO A 119 -8.76 -16.67 1.24
CA PRO A 119 -8.86 -17.81 0.34
C PRO A 119 -7.70 -17.85 -0.68
N VAL A 120 -7.35 -19.03 -1.15
CA VAL A 120 -6.39 -19.18 -2.23
C VAL A 120 -7.05 -18.69 -3.52
N LEU A 121 -6.32 -17.91 -4.33
CA LEU A 121 -6.75 -17.57 -5.69
C LEU A 121 -6.37 -18.76 -6.58
N GLU A 122 -7.35 -19.49 -7.07
CA GLU A 122 -7.13 -20.68 -7.92
C GLU A 122 -6.95 -20.32 -9.40
N ASP A 123 -7.54 -19.19 -9.82
CA ASP A 123 -7.53 -18.73 -11.21
C ASP A 123 -6.41 -17.73 -11.51
N GLU A 124 -6.08 -17.56 -12.80
CA GLU A 124 -5.21 -16.48 -13.25
C GLU A 124 -5.83 -15.11 -12.97
N CYS A 125 -5.10 -14.29 -12.21
CA CYS A 125 -5.56 -12.99 -11.73
C CYS A 125 -4.69 -11.84 -12.26
N THR A 126 -5.29 -10.66 -12.40
CA THR A 126 -4.62 -9.42 -12.76
C THR A 126 -5.07 -8.25 -11.87
N LEU A 127 -4.42 -7.09 -12.00
CA LEU A 127 -4.73 -5.85 -11.26
C LEU A 127 -5.76 -4.97 -11.99
#